data_AF-A0A424TT47-F1
#
_entry.id   AF-A0A424TT47-F1
#
_cell.length_a   1.000
_cell.length_b   1.000
_cell.length_c   1.000
_cell.angle_alpha   90.00
_cell.angle_beta   90.00
_cell.angle_gamma   90.00
#
_symmetry.space_group_name_H-M   'P 1'
#
loop_
_entity.id
_entity.type
_entity.pdbx_description
1 polymer ?
#
loop_
_entity_poly.entity_id
_entity_poly.type
_entity_poly.pdbx_seq_one_letter_code
_entity_poly.pdbx_strand_id
1 'polypeptide(L)'
;MLSLGVNRQGVEIPIIDTTHPRAARVGASIATAVTVPWDVTGDGSEGACLAADLSVGPPVDAAIPRGTWVPHPNPDLSLRFLGPTEGRDLVAIALCREISGGLATVETEVWQQQSLVATGISTSLLLSQS
;
A
#
# COMPACT_ATOMS: atom_id res chain seq x y z
N MET A 1 -1.40 0.78 -15.55
CA MET A 1 -0.97 -0.21 -14.55
C MET A 1 0.39 0.22 -14.07
N LEU A 2 0.53 0.58 -12.80
CA LEU A 2 1.82 0.93 -12.20
C LEU A 2 2.48 -0.38 -11.79
N SER A 3 3.68 -0.64 -12.31
CA SER A 3 4.50 -1.77 -11.86
C SER A 3 5.20 -1.35 -10.57
N LEU A 4 4.98 -2.12 -9.50
CA LEU A 4 5.67 -1.93 -8.22
C LEU A 4 7.04 -2.65 -8.18
N GLY A 5 7.39 -3.36 -9.26
CA GLY A 5 8.42 -4.41 -9.34
C GLY A 5 9.87 -4.00 -9.16
N VAL A 6 10.20 -2.70 -9.17
CA VAL A 6 11.61 -2.27 -9.11
C VAL A 6 11.67 -0.92 -8.40
N ASN A 7 12.43 -0.80 -7.31
CA ASN A 7 12.85 0.53 -6.85
C ASN A 7 13.68 1.15 -7.99
N ARG A 8 13.62 2.48 -8.22
CA ARG A 8 14.29 3.11 -9.38
C ARG A 8 15.82 2.90 -9.47
N GLN A 9 16.46 2.36 -8.43
CA GLN A 9 17.87 1.99 -8.34
C GLN A 9 18.15 0.51 -8.68
N GLY A 10 17.15 -0.26 -9.13
CA GLY A 10 17.36 -1.67 -9.54
C GLY A 10 17.47 -2.64 -8.37
N VAL A 11 17.02 -2.24 -7.18
CA VAL A 11 16.98 -3.13 -6.01
C VAL A 11 15.77 -4.04 -6.11
N GLU A 12 16.01 -5.35 -6.08
CA GLU A 12 14.95 -6.35 -5.94
C GLU A 12 14.20 -6.13 -4.63
N ILE A 13 12.87 -6.16 -4.69
CA ILE A 13 12.01 -6.03 -3.54
C ILE A 13 11.32 -7.39 -3.35
N PRO A 14 11.86 -8.30 -2.53
CA PRO A 14 11.41 -9.69 -2.49
C PRO A 14 9.91 -9.87 -2.24
N ILE A 15 9.30 -8.97 -1.47
CA ILE A 15 7.87 -9.01 -1.19
C ILE A 15 7.02 -8.71 -2.44
N ILE A 16 7.50 -7.85 -3.34
CA ILE A 16 6.82 -7.54 -4.60
C ILE A 16 6.94 -8.72 -5.57
N ASP A 17 8.09 -9.40 -5.59
CA ASP A 17 8.27 -10.61 -6.39
C ASP A 17 7.43 -11.78 -5.87
N THR A 18 7.15 -11.82 -4.57
CA THR A 18 6.32 -12.87 -3.97
C THR A 18 4.82 -12.60 -4.19
N THR A 19 4.38 -11.35 -4.06
CA THR A 19 2.95 -10.99 -4.01
C THR A 19 2.42 -10.43 -5.33
N HIS A 20 3.29 -10.11 -6.28
CA HIS A 20 2.99 -9.54 -7.60
C HIS A 20 1.86 -8.48 -7.59
N PRO A 21 1.96 -7.45 -6.73
CA PRO A 21 0.90 -6.48 -6.54
C PRO A 21 0.69 -5.64 -7.82
N ARG A 22 -0.57 -5.32 -8.09
CA ARG A 22 -0.98 -4.58 -9.29
C ARG A 22 -1.64 -3.27 -8.88
N ALA A 23 -1.04 -2.14 -9.25
CA ALA A 23 -1.56 -0.83 -8.89
C ALA A 23 -2.21 -0.08 -10.08
N ALA A 24 -3.31 0.61 -9.81
CA ALA A 24 -4.02 1.45 -10.76
C ALA A 24 -4.61 2.69 -10.08
N ARG A 25 -4.67 3.80 -10.81
CA ARG A 25 -5.30 5.02 -10.31
C ARG A 25 -6.82 4.89 -10.32
N VAL A 26 -7.47 5.31 -9.23
CA VAL A 26 -8.93 5.37 -9.08
C VAL A 26 -9.29 6.73 -8.48
N GLY A 27 -9.68 7.68 -9.33
CA GLY A 27 -9.85 9.08 -8.92
C GLY A 27 -8.54 9.68 -8.41
N ALA A 28 -8.56 10.21 -7.19
CA ALA A 28 -7.37 10.74 -6.50
C ALA A 28 -6.54 9.63 -5.81
N SER A 29 -7.11 8.45 -5.62
CA SER A 29 -6.50 7.32 -4.91
C SER A 29 -5.76 6.37 -5.85
N ILE A 30 -4.98 5.47 -5.28
CA ILE A 30 -4.40 4.32 -5.97
C ILE A 30 -4.99 3.05 -5.37
N ALA A 31 -5.55 2.19 -6.21
CA ALA A 31 -5.96 0.84 -5.85
C ALA A 31 -4.80 -0.12 -6.12
N THR A 32 -4.44 -0.92 -5.10
CA THR A 32 -3.39 -1.94 -5.13
C THR A 32 -4.03 -3.30 -4.89
N ALA A 33 -4.06 -4.13 -5.92
CA ALA A 33 -4.53 -5.50 -5.83
C ALA A 33 -3.38 -6.44 -5.43
N VAL A 34 -3.61 -7.30 -4.46
CA VAL A 34 -2.66 -8.27 -3.90
C VAL A 34 -3.34 -9.63 -3.80
N THR A 35 -2.59 -10.68 -4.11
CA THR A 35 -2.94 -12.05 -3.73
C THR A 35 -1.97 -12.49 -2.64
N VAL A 36 -2.51 -12.80 -1.46
CA VAL A 36 -1.74 -13.28 -0.31
C VAL A 36 -1.13 -14.65 -0.65
N PRO A 37 0.17 -14.88 -0.41
CA PRO A 37 0.86 -16.10 -0.87
C PRO A 37 0.65 -17.31 0.06
N TRP A 38 0.05 -17.11 1.24
CA TRP A 38 -0.32 -18.17 2.19
C TRP A 38 -1.83 -18.42 2.23
N ASP A 39 -2.21 -19.54 2.85
CA ASP A 39 -3.60 -19.85 3.12
C ASP A 39 -4.10 -19.06 4.34
N VAL A 40 -5.33 -18.58 4.25
CA VAL A 40 -5.94 -17.75 5.29
C VAL A 40 -6.18 -18.59 6.55
N THR A 41 -5.66 -18.12 7.68
CA THR A 41 -5.90 -18.72 9.00
C THR A 41 -6.48 -17.68 9.96
N GLY A 42 -7.31 -18.13 10.92
CA GLY A 42 -7.93 -17.22 11.90
C GLY A 42 -8.92 -16.27 11.25
N ASP A 43 -8.84 -14.98 11.60
CA ASP A 43 -9.68 -13.91 11.03
C ASP A 43 -9.11 -13.31 9.74
N GLY A 44 -7.93 -13.77 9.29
CA GLY A 44 -7.26 -13.29 8.08
C GLY A 44 -6.71 -11.87 8.15
N SER A 45 -6.63 -11.27 9.35
CA SER A 45 -6.17 -9.90 9.56
C SER A 45 -4.77 -9.63 8.97
N GLU A 46 -3.88 -10.63 8.95
CA GLU A 46 -2.55 -10.50 8.34
C GLU A 46 -2.58 -10.22 6.84
N GLY A 47 -3.56 -10.78 6.12
CA GLY A 47 -3.75 -10.49 4.69
C GLY A 47 -4.09 -9.01 4.47
N ALA A 48 -4.96 -8.47 5.31
CA ALA A 48 -5.31 -7.06 5.27
C ALA A 48 -4.13 -6.14 5.64
N CYS A 49 -3.28 -6.54 6.60
CA CYS A 49 -2.03 -5.84 6.90
C CYS A 49 -1.10 -5.77 5.68
N LEU A 50 -0.87 -6.91 5.01
CA LEU A 50 -0.02 -6.98 3.82
C LEU A 50 -0.56 -6.08 2.69
N ALA A 51 -1.87 -6.17 2.41
CA ALA A 51 -2.50 -5.38 1.36
C ALA A 51 -2.38 -3.88 1.63
N ALA A 52 -2.60 -3.46 2.89
CA ALA A 52 -2.46 -2.07 3.29
C ALA A 52 -1.01 -1.58 3.19
N ASP A 53 -0.04 -2.33 3.70
CA ASP A 53 1.38 -1.94 3.68
C ASP A 53 1.90 -1.74 2.25
N LEU A 54 1.60 -2.70 1.35
CA LEU A 54 1.97 -2.60 -0.07
C LEU A 54 1.29 -1.43 -0.80
N SER A 55 0.19 -0.91 -0.26
CA SER A 55 -0.55 0.20 -0.85
C SER A 55 -0.06 1.58 -0.44
N VAL A 56 0.84 1.69 0.55
CA VAL A 56 1.29 2.99 1.09
C VAL A 56 2.15 3.78 0.11
N GLY A 57 3.14 3.14 -0.51
CA GLY A 57 4.07 3.80 -1.44
C GLY A 57 3.42 4.37 -2.71
N PRO A 58 2.56 3.63 -3.44
CA PRO A 58 1.98 4.10 -4.70
C PRO A 58 1.31 5.49 -4.66
N PRO A 59 0.45 5.85 -3.69
CA PRO A 59 -0.14 7.17 -3.63
C PRO A 59 0.86 8.27 -3.24
N VAL A 60 1.94 7.95 -2.50
CA VAL A 60 3.03 8.89 -2.20
C VAL A 60 3.83 9.19 -3.46
N ASP A 61 4.24 8.16 -4.22
CA ASP A 61 4.93 8.34 -5.52
C ASP A 61 4.05 9.14 -6.50
N ALA A 62 2.73 8.93 -6.48
CA ALA A 62 1.77 9.65 -7.30
C ALA A 62 1.57 11.12 -6.91
N ALA A 63 1.87 11.50 -5.66
CA ALA A 63 1.76 12.86 -5.13
C ALA A 63 3.07 13.68 -5.30
N ILE A 64 4.21 13.00 -5.44
CA ILE A 64 5.50 13.63 -5.70
C ILE A 64 5.57 14.15 -7.15
N PRO A 65 6.21 15.31 -7.42
CA PRO A 65 6.38 15.83 -8.77
C PRO A 65 6.98 14.81 -9.74
N ARG A 66 6.43 14.73 -10.95
CA ARG A 66 6.93 13.82 -11.99
C ARG A 66 8.41 14.06 -12.26
N GLY A 67 9.16 12.98 -12.45
CA GLY A 67 10.61 13.02 -12.68
C GLY A 67 11.42 13.05 -11.39
N THR A 68 10.82 13.40 -10.25
CA THR A 68 11.45 13.27 -8.93
C THR A 68 11.22 11.86 -8.39
N TRP A 69 12.20 11.32 -7.69
CA TRP A 69 12.04 10.14 -6.85
C TRP A 69 12.57 10.46 -5.47
N VAL A 70 11.79 10.14 -4.45
CA VAL A 70 12.16 10.31 -3.06
C VAL A 70 11.99 8.95 -2.37
N PRO A 71 13.01 8.40 -1.72
CA PRO A 71 12.83 7.21 -0.89
C PRO A 71 11.81 7.51 0.21
N HIS A 72 10.82 6.63 0.37
CA HIS A 72 9.71 6.83 1.28
C HIS A 72 9.38 5.54 2.06
N PRO A 73 10.26 5.07 2.96
CA PRO A 73 9.95 3.93 3.82
C PRO A 73 8.68 4.20 4.62
N ASN A 74 7.94 3.14 4.90
CA ASN A 74 6.74 3.15 5.74
C ASN A 74 7.14 2.82 7.21
N PRO A 75 7.36 3.82 8.10
CA PRO A 75 7.68 3.58 9.50
C PRO A 75 6.52 3.06 10.34
N ASP A 76 5.27 3.31 9.95
CA ASP A 76 4.10 2.92 10.74
C ASP A 76 2.87 2.56 9.88
N LEU A 77 2.04 1.67 10.40
CA LEU A 77 0.73 1.37 9.84
C LEU A 77 -0.23 1.04 10.96
N SER A 78 -1.35 1.75 11.01
CA SER A 78 -2.42 1.50 11.97
C SER A 78 -3.70 1.11 11.24
N LEU A 79 -4.17 -0.13 11.46
CA LEU A 79 -5.42 -0.65 10.91
C LEU A 79 -6.50 -0.83 11.97
N ARG A 80 -7.75 -0.70 11.55
CA ARG A 80 -8.99 -1.05 12.27
C ARG A 80 -9.70 -2.09 11.43
N PHE A 81 -9.76 -3.32 11.94
CA PHE A 81 -10.45 -4.43 11.28
C PHE A 81 -11.95 -4.31 11.53
N LEU A 82 -12.73 -4.40 10.45
CA LEU A 82 -14.18 -4.23 10.44
C LEU A 82 -14.90 -5.57 10.25
N GLY A 83 -14.18 -6.62 9.86
CA GLY A 83 -14.69 -7.96 9.67
C GLY A 83 -13.57 -8.95 9.32
N PRO A 84 -13.89 -10.25 9.21
CA PRO A 84 -12.94 -11.26 8.80
C PRO A 84 -12.52 -11.05 7.33
N THR A 85 -11.32 -11.50 7.02
CA THR A 85 -10.77 -11.59 5.67
C THR A 85 -10.62 -13.07 5.32
N GLU A 86 -11.52 -13.63 4.52
CA GLU A 86 -11.62 -15.08 4.31
C GLU A 86 -10.92 -15.57 3.04
N GLY A 87 -10.78 -14.69 2.05
CA GLY A 87 -10.06 -14.94 0.80
C GLY A 87 -8.63 -14.42 0.77
N ARG A 88 -7.87 -14.88 -0.24
CA ARG A 88 -6.48 -14.46 -0.48
C ARG A 88 -6.35 -13.21 -1.35
N ASP A 89 -7.40 -12.87 -2.10
CA ASP A 89 -7.41 -11.71 -2.99
C ASP A 89 -7.97 -10.49 -2.27
N LEU A 90 -7.18 -9.42 -2.26
CA LEU A 90 -7.47 -8.17 -1.57
C LEU A 90 -7.17 -6.98 -2.47
N VAL A 91 -7.90 -5.89 -2.25
CA VAL A 91 -7.65 -4.60 -2.89
C VAL A 91 -7.56 -3.54 -1.81
N ALA A 92 -6.40 -2.90 -1.69
CA ALA A 92 -6.22 -1.74 -0.85
C ALA A 92 -6.34 -0.46 -1.69
N ILE A 93 -7.23 0.45 -1.31
CA ILE A 93 -7.41 1.75 -1.96
C ILE A 93 -6.82 2.79 -1.02
N ALA A 94 -5.77 3.47 -1.47
CA ALA A 94 -5.00 4.38 -0.64
C ALA A 94 -4.90 5.78 -1.25
N LEU A 95 -4.92 6.79 -0.39
CA LEU A 95 -4.87 8.21 -0.75
C LEU A 95 -3.80 8.92 0.08
N CYS A 96 -2.84 9.55 -0.59
CA CYS A 96 -1.91 10.48 0.06
C CYS A 96 -2.66 11.79 0.35
N ARG A 97 -2.97 12.02 1.64
CA ARG A 97 -3.78 13.15 2.10
C ARG A 97 -2.99 14.44 2.15
N GLU A 98 -1.78 14.35 2.68
CA GLU A 98 -0.92 15.49 2.92
C GLU A 98 0.54 15.05 2.85
N ILE A 99 1.39 15.95 2.35
CA ILE A 99 2.84 15.89 2.51
C ILE A 99 3.27 17.14 3.26
N SER A 100 3.81 16.97 4.46
CA SER A 100 4.21 18.07 5.33
C SER A 100 5.37 17.67 6.23
N GLY A 101 6.34 18.56 6.42
CA GLY A 101 7.47 18.32 7.33
C GLY A 101 8.33 17.09 7.00
N GLY A 102 8.40 16.68 5.74
CA GLY A 102 9.11 15.45 5.34
C GLY A 102 8.35 14.16 5.61
N LEU A 103 7.05 14.24 5.90
CA LEU A 103 6.17 13.09 6.13
C LEU A 103 5.02 13.13 5.12
N ALA A 104 4.60 11.96 4.65
CA ALA A 104 3.40 11.78 3.84
C ALA A 104 2.38 10.97 4.62
N THR A 105 1.16 11.50 4.80
CA THR A 105 0.06 10.82 5.48
C THR A 105 -0.80 10.10 4.45
N VAL A 106 -1.00 8.80 4.62
CA VAL A 106 -1.78 7.96 3.69
C VAL A 106 -2.96 7.34 4.41
N GLU A 107 -4.18 7.62 3.93
CA GLU A 107 -5.40 6.92 4.34
C GLU A 107 -5.60 5.69 3.45
N THR A 108 -6.00 4.57 4.03
CA THR A 108 -6.17 3.29 3.33
C THR A 108 -7.48 2.62 3.70
N GLU A 109 -8.16 2.08 2.70
CA GLU A 109 -9.25 1.13 2.85
C GLU A 109 -8.83 -0.21 2.26
N VAL A 110 -9.09 -1.31 2.97
CA VAL A 110 -8.83 -2.66 2.48
C VAL A 110 -10.15 -3.36 2.22
N TRP A 111 -10.28 -3.86 1.00
CA TRP A 111 -11.49 -4.48 0.48
C TRP A 111 -11.21 -5.93 0.11
N GLN A 112 -12.19 -6.79 0.39
CA GLN A 112 -12.27 -8.13 -0.14
C GLN A 112 -13.59 -8.27 -0.89
N GLN A 113 -13.52 -8.55 -2.19
CA GLN A 113 -14.68 -8.57 -3.09
C GLN A 113 -15.46 -7.24 -3.01
N GLN A 114 -16.60 -7.20 -2.32
CA GLN A 114 -17.44 -6.01 -2.12
C GLN A 114 -17.52 -5.57 -0.65
N SER A 115 -16.75 -6.22 0.23
CA SER A 115 -16.76 -5.96 1.67
C SER A 115 -15.54 -5.16 2.08
N LEU A 116 -15.77 -4.08 2.84
CA LEU A 116 -14.70 -3.34 3.50
C LEU A 116 -14.28 -4.12 4.75
N VAL A 117 -13.05 -4.62 4.77
CA VAL A 117 -12.54 -5.50 5.84
C VAL A 117 -11.63 -4.76 6.82
N ALA A 118 -10.97 -3.68 6.39
CA ALA A 118 -10.20 -2.82 7.28
C ALA A 118 -10.11 -1.39 6.75
N THR A 119 -9.89 -0.43 7.65
CA THR A 119 -9.47 0.93 7.33
C THR A 119 -8.23 1.29 8.13
N GLY A 120 -7.44 2.25 7.64
CA GLY A 120 -6.23 2.62 8.33
C GLY A 120 -5.57 3.89 7.84
N ILE A 121 -4.48 4.21 8.53
CA ILE A 121 -3.63 5.35 8.27
C ILE A 121 -2.17 4.92 8.45
N SER A 122 -1.30 5.48 7.63
CA SER A 122 0.15 5.36 7.77
C SER A 122 0.84 6.70 7.55
N THR A 123 2.06 6.80 8.06
CA THR A 123 2.98 7.89 7.74
C THR A 123 4.15 7.31 6.97
N SER A 124 4.50 7.90 5.82
CA SER A 124 5.75 7.60 5.10
C SER A 124 6.78 8.70 5.29
N LEU A 125 8.02 8.33 5.58
CA LEU A 125 9.12 9.29 5.78
C LEU A 125 9.76 9.64 4.44
N LEU A 126 9.69 10.89 4.00
CA LEU A 126 10.34 11.36 2.78
C LEU A 126 11.82 11.68 3.06
N LEU A 127 12.72 10.78 2.64
CA LEU A 127 14.15 10.93 2.85
C LEU A 127 14.75 11.90 1.82
N SER A 128 15.35 13.00 2.28
CA SER A 128 16.11 13.88 1.39
C SER A 128 17.36 13.16 0.87
N GLN A 129 17.67 13.32 -0.41
CA GLN A 129 18.98 12.91 -0.92
C GLN A 129 19.98 14.02 -0.61
N SER A 130 20.98 13.71 0.21
CA SER A 130 22.13 14.55 0.52
C SER A 130 23.14 14.58 -0.62
#